data_AF-Q7X464-F1
#
_entry.id   AF-Q7X464-F1
#
_cell.length_a   1.000
_cell.length_b   1.000
_cell.length_c   1.000
_cell.angle_alpha   90.00
_cell.angle_beta   90.00
_cell.angle_gamma   90.00
#
_symmetry.space_group_name_H-M   'P 1'
#
loop_
_entity.id
_entity.type
_entity.pdbx_description
1 polymer ?
#
loop_
_entity_poly.entity_id
_entity_poly.type
_entity_poly.pdbx_seq_one_letter_code
_entity_poly.pdbx_strand_id
1 'polypeptide(L)'
;DLECASSNDRTFTHSDMRRTARLLMQFLPGTDFISSGYSAVPNYDNMFAGSNEDAEDFDDYNVLQRDLKVDGGLRPVREGDVIAIRNKAARALQAVFAGMGLPPITDEEVEAATYAHGSKDMPERNIVEDIKFAQEIISKNRNGLEVVKALAQGGFTDVAQDMLNIQKAKLTGDYLHTSAIIVGDGQVLSAVNDVNDYAGPATGYRLQGERWEEIKNIPGALDPNELG
;
A
#
# COMPACT_ATOMS: atom_id res chain seq x y z
N ASP A 1 0.58 -5.64 -26.18
CA ASP A 1 -0.17 -6.20 -25.06
C ASP A 1 0.76 -6.22 -23.87
N LEU A 2 0.72 -5.16 -23.07
CA LEU A 2 1.64 -4.89 -21.96
C LEU A 2 0.80 -4.49 -20.76
N GLU A 3 1.27 -4.86 -19.58
CA GLU A 3 0.82 -4.28 -18.31
C GLU A 3 1.01 -2.75 -18.35
N CYS A 4 0.02 -2.02 -17.87
CA CYS A 4 0.01 -0.57 -17.80
C CYS A 4 -0.19 -0.09 -16.35
N ALA A 5 0.92 0.20 -15.68
CA ALA A 5 0.91 0.99 -14.45
C ALA A 5 0.80 2.48 -14.81
N SER A 6 -0.39 3.07 -14.67
CA SER A 6 -0.83 4.19 -15.50
C SER A 6 -0.57 5.60 -14.95
N SER A 7 0.57 5.82 -14.31
CA SER A 7 0.96 7.09 -13.69
C SER A 7 -0.02 7.52 -12.58
N ASN A 8 -0.69 8.67 -12.66
CA ASN A 8 -1.42 9.29 -11.54
C ASN A 8 -0.57 9.38 -10.26
N ASP A 9 0.74 9.53 -10.43
CA ASP A 9 1.76 9.35 -9.41
C ASP A 9 2.64 10.59 -9.21
N ARG A 10 2.31 11.69 -9.89
CA ARG A 10 3.09 12.94 -9.90
C ARG A 10 2.20 14.17 -9.89
N THR A 11 2.59 15.16 -9.11
CA THR A 11 1.97 16.50 -9.12
C THR A 11 2.20 17.20 -10.47
N PHE A 12 1.16 17.89 -10.95
CA PHE A 12 1.26 18.76 -12.13
C PHE A 12 0.44 20.06 -12.03
N THR A 13 -0.34 20.20 -10.96
CA THR A 13 -1.28 21.31 -10.79
C THR A 13 -1.59 21.56 -9.32
N HIS A 14 -1.96 22.80 -9.01
CA HIS A 14 -2.45 23.22 -7.69
C HIS A 14 -3.98 23.14 -7.57
N SER A 15 -4.69 22.76 -8.64
CA SER A 15 -6.15 22.72 -8.66
C SER A 15 -6.65 21.30 -8.48
N ASP A 16 -7.44 21.07 -7.44
CA ASP A 16 -8.07 19.77 -7.17
C ASP A 16 -8.93 19.31 -8.35
N MET A 17 -9.78 20.20 -8.87
CA MET A 17 -10.59 19.91 -10.05
C MET A 17 -9.75 19.41 -11.24
N ARG A 18 -8.57 20.00 -11.46
CA ARG A 18 -7.71 19.65 -12.60
C ARG A 18 -7.00 18.32 -12.39
N ARG A 19 -6.51 18.02 -11.17
CA ARG A 19 -5.88 16.73 -10.86
C ARG A 19 -6.89 15.58 -10.83
N THR A 20 -8.09 15.81 -10.32
CA THR A 20 -9.19 14.83 -10.37
C THR A 20 -9.59 14.51 -11.80
N ALA A 21 -9.74 15.52 -12.66
CA ALA A 21 -10.03 15.29 -14.08
C ALA A 21 -8.95 14.43 -14.77
N ARG A 22 -7.67 14.60 -14.39
CA ARG A 22 -6.55 13.79 -14.88
C ARG A 22 -6.62 12.35 -14.37
N LEU A 23 -6.89 12.14 -13.08
CA LEU A 23 -7.08 10.82 -12.46
C LEU A 23 -8.21 10.02 -13.12
N LEU A 24 -9.36 10.67 -13.32
CA LEU A 24 -10.57 10.04 -13.85
C LEU A 24 -10.37 9.39 -15.21
N MET A 25 -9.37 9.84 -15.99
CA MET A 25 -9.07 9.25 -17.29
C MET A 25 -8.56 7.80 -17.22
N GLN A 26 -7.99 7.37 -16.08
CA GLN A 26 -7.56 5.98 -15.86
C GLN A 26 -8.42 5.29 -14.80
N PHE A 27 -8.89 6.04 -13.80
CA PHE A 27 -9.75 5.51 -12.75
C PHE A 27 -11.07 4.95 -13.29
N LEU A 28 -11.75 5.68 -14.20
CA LEU A 28 -13.04 5.27 -14.74
C LEU A 28 -12.98 3.97 -15.57
N PRO A 29 -12.08 3.82 -16.56
CA PRO A 29 -12.00 2.59 -17.34
C PRO A 29 -11.32 1.43 -16.58
N GLY A 30 -10.49 1.74 -15.59
CA GLY A 30 -9.58 0.77 -14.97
C GLY A 30 -8.36 0.50 -15.84
N THR A 31 -7.22 0.31 -15.19
CA THR A 31 -5.94 -0.17 -15.76
C THR A 31 -5.35 -1.22 -14.80
N ASP A 32 -4.26 -1.88 -15.17
CA ASP A 32 -3.61 -2.87 -14.29
C ASP A 32 -3.21 -2.25 -12.94
N PHE A 33 -2.69 -1.01 -12.97
CA PHE A 33 -2.58 -0.16 -11.79
C PHE A 33 -3.06 1.26 -12.12
N ILE A 34 -4.24 1.63 -11.60
CA ILE A 34 -4.88 2.94 -11.84
C ILE A 34 -3.94 4.10 -11.53
N SER A 35 -3.29 4.02 -10.38
CA SER A 35 -2.12 4.83 -10.05
C SER A 35 -0.91 3.93 -9.84
N SER A 36 0.20 4.27 -10.48
CA SER A 36 1.51 3.63 -10.28
C SER A 36 2.30 4.24 -9.12
N GLY A 37 1.65 5.08 -8.30
CA GLY A 37 2.30 5.75 -7.18
C GLY A 37 1.38 6.72 -6.44
N TYR A 38 0.16 6.29 -6.08
CA TYR A 38 -0.69 7.02 -5.15
C TYR A 38 0.11 7.22 -3.86
N SER A 39 0.26 8.47 -3.40
CA SER A 39 1.10 8.70 -2.23
C SER A 39 0.40 8.23 -0.96
N ALA A 40 0.87 7.13 -0.37
CA ALA A 40 0.35 6.63 0.90
C ALA A 40 0.84 7.43 2.13
N VAL A 41 1.50 8.56 1.89
CA VAL A 41 1.96 9.56 2.87
C VAL A 41 1.52 10.94 2.39
N PRO A 42 1.37 11.95 3.25
CA PRO A 42 1.10 13.31 2.81
C PRO A 42 2.19 13.79 1.84
N ASN A 43 1.82 14.60 0.84
CA ASN A 43 2.72 14.97 -0.25
C ASN A 43 4.00 15.69 0.19
N TYR A 44 4.02 16.29 1.37
CA TYR A 44 5.25 16.89 1.92
C TYR A 44 6.34 15.83 2.23
N ASP A 45 5.96 14.57 2.44
CA ASP A 45 6.86 13.42 2.63
C ASP A 45 7.09 12.60 1.36
N ASN A 46 6.39 12.94 0.27
CA ASN A 46 6.55 12.22 -0.97
C ASN A 46 7.88 12.59 -1.64
N MET A 47 8.87 11.69 -1.51
CA MET A 47 10.21 11.86 -2.08
C MET A 47 10.25 11.81 -3.62
N PHE A 48 9.13 11.53 -4.28
CA PHE A 48 8.94 11.71 -5.71
C PHE A 48 8.35 13.09 -6.04
N ALA A 49 8.60 14.11 -5.21
CA ALA A 49 8.14 15.48 -5.40
C ALA A 49 6.59 15.61 -5.49
N GLY A 50 5.89 14.78 -4.72
CA GLY A 50 4.44 14.76 -4.65
C GLY A 50 3.79 13.92 -5.75
N SER A 51 2.73 13.21 -5.38
CA SER A 51 1.83 12.47 -6.26
C SER A 51 0.57 13.26 -6.63
N ASN A 52 -0.19 12.77 -7.62
CA ASN A 52 -1.44 13.39 -8.04
C ASN A 52 -2.53 13.26 -6.95
N GLU A 53 -2.48 12.17 -6.19
CA GLU A 53 -3.26 11.92 -4.98
C GLU A 53 -2.33 11.57 -3.82
N ASP A 54 -2.68 11.98 -2.60
CA ASP A 54 -1.94 11.62 -1.40
C ASP A 54 -2.81 11.12 -0.24
N ALA A 55 -2.19 10.90 0.93
CA ALA A 55 -2.88 10.33 2.08
C ALA A 55 -4.07 11.18 2.58
N GLU A 56 -4.12 12.47 2.25
CA GLU A 56 -5.24 13.34 2.62
C GLU A 56 -6.43 13.18 1.67
N ASP A 57 -6.23 12.55 0.50
CA ASP A 57 -7.27 12.27 -0.50
C ASP A 57 -7.94 10.88 -0.33
N PHE A 58 -7.56 10.09 0.69
CA PHE A 58 -8.05 8.70 0.83
C PHE A 58 -9.58 8.62 0.96
N ASP A 59 -10.18 9.53 1.71
CA ASP A 59 -11.63 9.55 1.92
C ASP A 59 -12.37 9.98 0.65
N ASP A 60 -11.89 11.03 -0.04
CA ASP A 60 -12.43 11.46 -1.34
C ASP A 60 -12.34 10.34 -2.38
N TYR A 61 -11.23 9.60 -2.42
CA TYR A 61 -11.07 8.47 -3.33
C TYR A 61 -12.06 7.34 -3.03
N ASN A 62 -12.32 7.04 -1.76
CA ASN A 62 -13.32 6.05 -1.35
C ASN A 62 -14.76 6.50 -1.67
N VAL A 63 -15.07 7.78 -1.45
CA VAL A 63 -16.37 8.36 -1.85
C VAL A 63 -16.55 8.30 -3.36
N LEU A 64 -15.52 8.62 -4.14
CA LEU A 64 -15.57 8.58 -5.60
C LEU A 64 -15.84 7.18 -6.15
N GLN A 65 -15.21 6.15 -5.58
CA GLN A 65 -15.47 4.74 -5.90
C GLN A 65 -16.95 4.39 -5.67
N ARG A 66 -17.49 4.79 -4.51
CA ARG A 66 -18.89 4.56 -4.13
C ARG A 66 -19.86 5.30 -5.06
N ASP A 67 -19.62 6.56 -5.36
CA ASP A 67 -20.56 7.39 -6.13
C ASP A 67 -20.68 6.94 -7.58
N LEU A 68 -19.57 6.51 -8.19
CA LEU A 68 -19.53 6.10 -9.59
C LEU A 68 -19.74 4.60 -9.79
N LYS A 69 -19.79 3.82 -8.70
CA LYS A 69 -19.74 2.35 -8.72
C LYS A 69 -18.56 1.85 -9.57
N VAL A 70 -17.38 2.44 -9.30
CA VAL A 70 -16.10 2.11 -9.93
C VAL A 70 -15.19 1.51 -8.86
N ASP A 71 -14.50 0.42 -9.21
CA ASP A 71 -13.48 -0.14 -8.34
C ASP A 71 -12.15 0.57 -8.59
N GLY A 72 -11.73 1.39 -7.62
CA GLY A 72 -10.48 2.12 -7.65
C GLY A 72 -9.31 1.36 -7.02
N GLY A 73 -9.52 0.10 -6.61
CA GLY A 73 -8.49 -0.74 -6.00
C GLY A 73 -8.22 -0.46 -4.51
N LEU A 74 -8.89 0.51 -3.89
CA LEU A 74 -8.75 0.85 -2.46
C LEU A 74 -10.03 0.55 -1.69
N ARG A 75 -9.99 0.68 -0.36
CA ARG A 75 -11.15 0.46 0.51
C ARG A 75 -11.14 1.41 1.70
N PRO A 76 -12.30 1.73 2.28
CA PRO A 76 -12.36 2.36 3.59
C PRO A 76 -11.74 1.44 4.66
N VAL A 77 -11.11 2.06 5.65
CA VAL A 77 -10.48 1.37 6.80
C VAL A 77 -10.92 2.04 8.10
N ARG A 78 -10.87 1.29 9.20
CA ARG A 78 -11.16 1.83 10.54
C ARG A 78 -9.87 2.30 11.18
N GLU A 79 -9.90 3.46 11.82
CA GLU A 79 -8.74 4.04 12.52
C GLU A 79 -8.10 3.06 13.51
N GLY A 80 -8.90 2.36 14.32
CA GLY A 80 -8.39 1.36 15.27
C GLY A 80 -7.62 0.20 14.62
N ASP A 81 -8.04 -0.24 13.43
CA ASP A 81 -7.34 -1.30 12.69
C ASP A 81 -6.03 -0.75 12.08
N VAL A 82 -6.05 0.51 11.61
CA VAL A 82 -4.87 1.19 11.06
C VAL A 82 -3.82 1.43 12.14
N ILE A 83 -4.22 1.91 13.32
CA ILE A 83 -3.34 2.06 14.49
C ILE A 83 -2.69 0.72 14.82
N ALA A 84 -3.49 -0.35 14.91
CA ALA A 84 -2.99 -1.68 15.25
C ALA A 84 -1.98 -2.21 14.23
N ILE A 85 -2.25 -2.06 12.92
CA ILE A 85 -1.35 -2.57 11.88
C ILE A 85 -0.07 -1.73 11.75
N ARG A 86 -0.15 -0.41 11.91
CA ARG A 86 1.03 0.48 11.92
C ARG A 86 1.94 0.17 13.10
N ASN A 87 1.35 0.00 14.28
CA ASN A 87 2.07 -0.36 15.49
C ASN A 87 2.75 -1.74 15.38
N LYS A 88 2.04 -2.74 14.82
CA LYS A 88 2.63 -4.06 14.52
C LYS A 88 3.80 -3.94 13.55
N ALA A 89 3.66 -3.17 12.47
CA ALA A 89 4.72 -2.94 11.49
C ALA A 89 5.94 -2.26 12.11
N ALA A 90 5.74 -1.21 12.92
CA ALA A 90 6.81 -0.49 13.60
C ALA A 90 7.58 -1.40 14.58
N ARG A 91 6.88 -2.21 15.38
CA ARG A 91 7.53 -3.20 16.26
C ARG A 91 8.23 -4.33 15.50
N ALA A 92 7.66 -4.78 14.38
CA ALA A 92 8.30 -5.78 13.52
C ALA A 92 9.63 -5.25 12.95
N LEU A 93 9.65 -4.00 12.49
CA LEU A 93 10.87 -3.35 12.01
C LEU A 93 11.87 -3.12 13.14
N GLN A 94 11.41 -2.70 14.33
CA GLN A 94 12.24 -2.62 15.53
C GLN A 94 12.92 -3.95 15.85
N ALA A 95 12.17 -5.06 15.81
CA ALA A 95 12.71 -6.41 16.02
C ALA A 95 13.73 -6.81 14.94
N VAL A 96 13.49 -6.45 13.68
CA VAL A 96 14.47 -6.64 12.58
C VAL A 96 15.76 -5.88 12.87
N PHE A 97 15.67 -4.60 13.20
CA PHE A 97 16.84 -3.77 13.49
C PHE A 97 17.64 -4.32 14.68
N ALA A 98 16.96 -4.73 15.74
CA ALA A 98 17.59 -5.38 16.89
C ALA A 98 18.27 -6.71 16.51
N GLY A 99 17.55 -7.62 15.82
CA GLY A 99 18.07 -8.93 15.41
C GLY A 99 19.19 -8.86 14.38
N MET A 100 19.22 -7.78 13.59
CA MET A 100 20.27 -7.53 12.61
C MET A 100 21.42 -6.67 13.15
N GLY A 101 21.34 -6.16 14.39
CA GLY A 101 22.37 -5.30 14.98
C GLY A 101 22.50 -3.94 14.27
N LEU A 102 21.39 -3.39 13.79
CA LEU A 102 21.29 -2.06 13.18
C LEU A 102 21.07 -0.97 14.24
N PRO A 103 21.20 0.33 13.91
CA PRO A 103 20.97 1.42 14.86
C PRO A 103 19.56 1.32 15.47
N PRO A 104 19.41 1.36 16.80
CA PRO A 104 18.17 0.98 17.46
C PRO A 104 16.98 1.82 16.99
N ILE A 105 15.81 1.19 16.95
CA ILE A 105 14.51 1.87 16.87
C ILE A 105 13.93 1.84 18.29
N THR A 106 13.68 3.01 18.83
CA THR A 106 13.18 3.19 20.20
C THR A 106 11.68 2.96 20.27
N ASP A 107 11.16 2.71 21.48
CA ASP A 107 9.70 2.62 21.70
C ASP A 107 9.00 3.97 21.43
N GLU A 108 9.71 5.09 21.61
CA GLU A 108 9.24 6.42 21.24
C GLU A 108 8.99 6.52 19.72
N GLU A 109 9.92 6.04 18.91
CA GLU A 109 9.75 5.99 17.46
C GLU A 109 8.63 5.04 17.03
N VAL A 110 8.46 3.90 17.73
CA VAL A 110 7.38 2.96 17.48
C VAL A 110 6.01 3.59 17.75
N GLU A 111 5.85 4.26 18.89
CA GLU A 111 4.61 4.97 19.23
C GLU A 111 4.37 6.15 18.29
N ALA A 112 5.41 6.95 17.97
CA ALA A 112 5.29 8.02 16.99
C ALA A 112 4.82 7.50 15.63
N ALA A 113 5.47 6.48 15.07
CA ALA A 113 5.08 5.87 13.79
C ALA A 113 3.65 5.29 13.81
N THR A 114 3.17 4.87 14.98
CA THR A 114 1.82 4.33 15.13
C THR A 114 0.75 5.38 14.83
N TYR A 115 0.93 6.61 15.29
CA TYR A 115 -0.07 7.69 15.21
C TYR A 115 0.30 8.82 14.23
N ALA A 116 1.53 8.83 13.71
CA ALA A 116 2.02 9.86 12.80
C ALA A 116 1.19 9.95 11.51
N HIS A 117 0.90 11.18 11.08
CA HIS A 117 0.47 11.46 9.72
C HIS A 117 1.66 11.42 8.76
N GLY A 118 2.80 11.97 9.18
CA GLY A 118 4.04 11.92 8.41
C GLY A 118 5.29 12.21 9.26
N SER A 119 6.41 12.52 8.61
CA SER A 119 7.72 12.69 9.23
C SER A 119 7.80 13.83 10.25
N LYS A 120 6.90 14.81 10.18
CA LYS A 120 6.80 15.90 11.17
C LYS A 120 6.42 15.40 12.56
N ASP A 121 5.78 14.23 12.64
CA ASP A 121 5.37 13.60 13.88
C ASP A 121 6.40 12.54 14.36
N MET A 122 7.52 12.39 13.64
CA MET A 122 8.55 11.40 13.93
C MET A 122 9.75 12.02 14.65
N PRO A 123 10.34 11.32 15.64
CA PRO A 123 11.62 11.71 16.22
C PRO A 123 12.74 11.74 15.17
N GLU A 124 13.67 12.68 15.32
CA GLU A 124 14.87 12.75 14.50
C GLU A 124 15.79 11.54 14.76
N ARG A 125 16.31 10.95 13.69
CA ARG A 125 17.28 9.84 13.75
C ARG A 125 18.69 10.30 13.45
N ASN A 126 19.68 9.52 13.90
CA ASN A 126 21.08 9.74 13.50
C ASN A 126 21.33 9.23 12.08
N ILE A 127 21.07 10.10 11.10
CA ILE A 127 21.19 9.81 9.66
C ILE A 127 22.59 9.28 9.30
N VAL A 128 23.64 9.79 9.95
CA VAL A 128 25.02 9.38 9.65
C VAL A 128 25.24 7.91 10.02
N GLU A 129 24.78 7.48 11.19
CA GLU A 129 24.88 6.08 11.60
C GLU A 129 23.96 5.19 10.75
N ASP A 130 22.73 5.62 10.44
CA ASP A 130 21.83 4.84 9.58
C ASP A 130 22.42 4.56 8.20
N ILE A 131 22.98 5.58 7.52
CA ILE A 131 23.59 5.42 6.20
C ILE A 131 24.82 4.49 6.27
N LYS A 132 25.63 4.60 7.32
CA LYS A 132 26.79 3.74 7.54
C LYS A 132 26.39 2.26 7.65
N PHE A 133 25.37 1.94 8.46
CA PHE A 133 24.89 0.56 8.59
C PHE A 133 24.12 0.09 7.35
N ALA A 134 23.43 0.98 6.63
CA ALA A 134 22.84 0.65 5.33
C ALA A 134 23.90 0.24 4.29
N GLN A 135 25.05 0.94 4.25
CA GLN A 135 26.19 0.53 3.42
C GLN A 135 26.82 -0.78 3.89
N GLU A 136 26.78 -1.07 5.19
CA GLU A 136 27.22 -2.35 5.73
C GLU A 136 26.39 -3.53 5.21
N ILE A 137 25.07 -3.36 5.08
CA ILE A 137 24.18 -4.39 4.48
C ILE A 137 24.67 -4.78 3.08
N ILE A 138 25.00 -3.79 2.25
CA ILE A 138 25.51 -4.01 0.89
C ILE A 138 26.90 -4.65 0.93
N SER A 139 27.85 -4.03 1.65
CA SER A 139 29.25 -4.47 1.65
C SER A 139 29.47 -5.85 2.27
N LYS A 140 28.61 -6.26 3.21
CA LYS A 140 28.63 -7.60 3.82
C LYS A 140 27.68 -8.60 3.15
N ASN A 141 27.04 -8.24 2.02
CA ASN A 141 26.08 -9.08 1.29
C ASN A 141 24.97 -9.65 2.18
N ARG A 142 24.48 -8.83 3.13
CA ARG A 142 23.37 -9.22 3.99
C ARG A 142 22.11 -9.32 3.15
N ASN A 143 21.34 -10.38 3.32
CA ASN A 143 20.24 -10.73 2.41
C ASN A 143 18.89 -10.86 3.12
N GLY A 144 17.81 -11.00 2.34
CA GLY A 144 16.45 -11.06 2.85
C GLY A 144 16.17 -12.23 3.82
N LEU A 145 16.98 -13.30 3.81
CA LEU A 145 16.81 -14.39 4.78
C LEU A 145 17.30 -14.02 6.18
N GLU A 146 18.19 -13.02 6.32
CA GLU A 146 18.51 -12.47 7.63
C GLU A 146 17.32 -11.73 8.23
N VAL A 147 16.56 -10.99 7.41
CA VAL A 147 15.31 -10.32 7.84
C VAL A 147 14.28 -11.35 8.29
N VAL A 148 14.09 -12.43 7.54
CA VAL A 148 13.18 -13.54 7.92
C VAL A 148 13.59 -14.14 9.27
N LYS A 149 14.88 -14.41 9.47
CA LYS A 149 15.39 -14.95 10.74
C LYS A 149 15.19 -13.96 11.89
N ALA A 150 15.48 -12.68 11.66
CA ALA A 150 15.32 -11.63 12.69
C ALA A 150 13.86 -11.48 13.12
N LEU A 151 12.90 -11.48 12.18
CA LEU A 151 11.47 -11.49 12.49
C LEU A 151 11.06 -12.72 13.30
N ALA A 152 11.46 -13.92 12.85
CA ALA A 152 11.11 -15.18 13.53
C ALA A 152 11.67 -15.25 14.96
N GLN A 153 12.92 -14.82 15.14
CA GLN A 153 13.58 -14.77 16.46
C GLN A 153 13.04 -13.64 17.33
N GLY A 154 12.56 -12.55 16.72
CA GLY A 154 11.94 -11.41 17.39
C GLY A 154 10.47 -11.59 17.75
N GLY A 155 9.90 -12.78 17.55
CA GLY A 155 8.51 -13.11 17.91
C GLY A 155 7.46 -12.77 16.84
N PHE A 156 7.87 -12.33 15.65
CA PHE A 156 7.00 -12.02 14.51
C PHE A 156 7.02 -13.17 13.50
N THR A 157 6.66 -14.38 13.95
CA THR A 157 6.75 -15.60 13.14
C THR A 157 5.80 -15.60 11.94
N ASP A 158 4.66 -14.95 12.08
CA ASP A 158 3.69 -14.72 11.01
C ASP A 158 4.28 -13.82 9.92
N VAL A 159 4.81 -12.66 10.29
CA VAL A 159 5.46 -11.74 9.33
C VAL A 159 6.71 -12.38 8.71
N ALA A 160 7.45 -13.18 9.48
CA ALA A 160 8.58 -13.95 8.95
C ALA A 160 8.13 -14.94 7.87
N GLN A 161 6.99 -15.61 8.07
CA GLN A 161 6.42 -16.54 7.11
C GLN A 161 5.95 -15.81 5.83
N ASP A 162 5.31 -14.65 5.96
CA ASP A 162 4.90 -13.82 4.83
C ASP A 162 6.12 -13.34 4.01
N MET A 163 7.15 -12.85 4.69
CA MET A 163 8.41 -12.43 4.06
C MET A 163 9.09 -13.60 3.34
N LEU A 164 9.09 -14.80 3.93
CA LEU A 164 9.62 -15.99 3.28
C LEU A 164 8.79 -16.39 2.05
N ASN A 165 7.47 -16.27 2.10
CA ASN A 165 6.59 -16.56 0.96
C ASN A 165 6.87 -15.60 -0.22
N ILE A 166 7.10 -14.32 0.05
CA ILE A 166 7.53 -13.36 -0.99
C ILE A 166 8.90 -13.73 -1.58
N GLN A 167 9.85 -14.21 -0.78
CA GLN A 167 11.11 -14.72 -1.35
C GLN A 167 10.90 -15.97 -2.21
N LYS A 168 9.97 -16.86 -1.82
CA LYS A 168 9.66 -18.08 -2.58
C LYS A 168 8.96 -17.81 -3.91
N ALA A 169 8.19 -16.72 -4.03
CA ALA A 169 7.56 -16.34 -5.29
C ALA A 169 8.60 -16.20 -6.44
N LYS A 170 9.82 -15.75 -6.11
CA LYS A 170 10.95 -15.63 -7.04
C LYS A 170 11.43 -16.96 -7.63
N LEU A 171 11.09 -18.09 -7.00
CA LEU A 171 11.48 -19.43 -7.44
C LEU A 171 10.52 -20.01 -8.48
N THR A 172 9.26 -19.54 -8.47
CA THR A 172 8.18 -20.08 -9.30
C THR A 172 8.15 -19.45 -10.69
N GLY A 173 8.49 -18.16 -10.78
CA GLY A 173 8.35 -17.38 -12.01
C GLY A 173 6.92 -16.94 -12.31
N ASP A 174 5.93 -17.35 -11.52
CA ASP A 174 4.50 -17.09 -11.78
C ASP A 174 4.21 -15.58 -11.84
N TYR A 175 4.77 -14.82 -10.88
CA TYR A 175 4.61 -13.37 -10.81
C TYR A 175 5.46 -12.57 -11.83
N LEU A 176 6.13 -13.25 -12.77
CA LEU A 176 6.84 -12.60 -13.88
C LEU A 176 5.92 -12.36 -15.10
N HIS A 177 4.71 -12.91 -15.07
CA HIS A 177 3.73 -12.74 -16.12
C HIS A 177 3.08 -11.35 -16.10
N THR A 178 2.50 -10.96 -17.24
CA THR A 178 1.81 -9.68 -17.44
C THR A 178 0.77 -9.42 -16.36
N SER A 179 0.83 -8.24 -15.72
CA SER A 179 -0.16 -7.77 -14.73
C SER A 179 -0.20 -8.60 -13.44
N ALA A 180 0.90 -9.29 -13.10
CA ALA A 180 0.90 -10.22 -11.98
C ALA A 180 1.01 -9.52 -10.61
N ILE A 181 0.04 -9.78 -9.75
CA ILE A 181 0.02 -9.45 -8.33
C ILE A 181 -0.20 -10.71 -7.48
N ILE A 182 -0.01 -10.61 -6.17
CA ILE A 182 -0.26 -11.70 -5.21
C ILE A 182 -1.40 -11.27 -4.29
N VAL A 183 -2.50 -12.04 -4.27
CA VAL A 183 -3.72 -11.72 -3.53
C VAL A 183 -4.09 -12.83 -2.56
N GLY A 184 -4.86 -12.47 -1.52
CA GLY A 184 -5.39 -13.43 -0.54
C GLY A 184 -4.31 -14.30 0.11
N ASP A 185 -4.50 -15.61 0.08
CA ASP A 185 -3.58 -16.61 0.66
C ASP A 185 -2.40 -16.96 -0.27
N GLY A 186 -1.74 -15.93 -0.82
CA GLY A 186 -0.55 -16.10 -1.67
C GLY A 186 -0.83 -16.51 -3.12
N GLN A 187 -2.06 -16.32 -3.61
CA GLN A 187 -2.43 -16.65 -4.99
C GLN A 187 -1.91 -15.60 -5.96
N VAL A 188 -1.17 -16.02 -6.99
CA VAL A 188 -0.81 -15.13 -8.11
C VAL A 188 -2.05 -14.89 -8.98
N LEU A 189 -2.34 -13.62 -9.25
CA LEU A 189 -3.38 -13.16 -10.15
C LEU A 189 -2.72 -12.29 -11.22
N SER A 190 -2.87 -12.64 -12.49
CA SER A 190 -2.20 -11.99 -13.63
C SER A 190 -3.09 -12.05 -14.87
N ALA A 191 -2.72 -11.35 -15.94
CA ALA A 191 -3.46 -11.39 -17.20
C ALA A 191 -3.48 -12.78 -17.87
N VAL A 192 -2.74 -13.78 -17.34
CA VAL A 192 -2.79 -15.17 -17.80
C VAL A 192 -3.97 -15.94 -17.21
N ASN A 193 -4.26 -15.74 -15.93
CA ASN A 193 -5.31 -16.47 -15.20
C ASN A 193 -6.51 -15.60 -14.78
N ASP A 194 -6.41 -14.28 -14.98
CA ASP A 194 -7.46 -13.28 -14.83
C ASP A 194 -7.53 -12.43 -16.10
N VAL A 195 -7.90 -13.09 -17.21
CA VAL A 195 -7.90 -12.48 -18.54
C VAL A 195 -9.05 -11.48 -18.62
N ASN A 196 -8.76 -10.24 -19.00
CA ASN A 196 -9.81 -9.28 -19.31
C ASN A 196 -10.57 -9.71 -20.58
N ASP A 197 -11.85 -10.03 -20.41
CA ASP A 197 -12.73 -10.59 -21.45
C ASP A 197 -13.83 -9.61 -21.90
N TYR A 198 -13.59 -8.30 -21.75
CA TYR A 198 -14.56 -7.26 -22.10
C TYR A 198 -15.08 -7.38 -23.55
N ALA A 199 -16.40 -7.50 -23.67
CA ALA A 199 -17.15 -7.59 -24.92
C ALA A 199 -18.40 -6.67 -24.92
N GLY A 200 -18.40 -5.59 -24.11
CA GLY A 200 -19.50 -4.65 -23.98
C GLY A 200 -20.25 -4.72 -22.64
N PRO A 201 -21.43 -4.10 -22.52
CA PRO A 201 -22.23 -4.11 -21.30
C PRO A 201 -22.47 -5.53 -20.76
N ALA A 202 -22.41 -5.68 -19.42
CA ALA A 202 -22.57 -6.96 -18.70
C ALA A 202 -21.52 -8.06 -19.00
N THR A 203 -20.41 -7.73 -19.65
CA THR A 203 -19.22 -8.60 -19.80
C THR A 203 -17.99 -7.93 -19.17
N GLY A 204 -16.85 -8.62 -19.04
CA GLY A 204 -15.67 -8.04 -18.38
C GLY A 204 -15.82 -7.94 -16.86
N TYR A 205 -14.84 -7.29 -16.23
CA TYR A 205 -14.87 -6.98 -14.80
C TYR A 205 -16.11 -6.15 -14.41
N ARG A 206 -16.74 -6.52 -13.29
CA ARG A 206 -17.90 -5.83 -12.74
C ARG A 206 -17.80 -5.75 -11.22
N LEU A 207 -17.87 -4.53 -10.69
CA LEU A 207 -17.95 -4.30 -9.26
C LEU A 207 -19.30 -4.79 -8.71
N GLN A 208 -19.27 -5.88 -7.95
CA GLN A 208 -20.44 -6.56 -7.39
C GLN A 208 -20.06 -7.39 -6.14
N GLY A 209 -21.07 -7.97 -5.48
CA GLY A 209 -20.87 -8.87 -4.35
C GLY A 209 -20.17 -8.19 -3.17
N GLU A 210 -19.33 -8.94 -2.47
CA GLU A 210 -18.63 -8.49 -1.25
C GLU A 210 -17.76 -7.25 -1.49
N ARG A 211 -17.07 -7.17 -2.63
CA ARG A 211 -16.24 -6.00 -2.98
C ARG A 211 -17.07 -4.72 -3.10
N TRP A 212 -18.30 -4.82 -3.61
CA TRP A 212 -19.20 -3.67 -3.66
C TRP A 212 -19.73 -3.28 -2.28
N GLU A 213 -20.02 -4.25 -1.42
CA GLU A 213 -20.38 -3.97 -0.03
C GLU A 213 -19.25 -3.28 0.74
N GLU A 214 -18.00 -3.69 0.50
CA GLU A 214 -16.81 -3.07 1.09
C GLU A 214 -16.66 -1.59 0.66
N ILE A 215 -16.81 -1.29 -0.64
CA ILE A 215 -16.71 0.09 -1.17
C ILE A 215 -17.84 0.99 -0.64
N LYS A 216 -19.06 0.45 -0.46
CA LYS A 216 -20.17 1.23 0.10
C LYS A 216 -20.00 1.59 1.58
N ASN A 217 -19.26 0.78 2.32
CA ASN A 217 -19.14 0.87 3.78
C ASN A 217 -18.12 1.93 4.22
N ILE A 218 -18.29 3.16 3.74
CA ILE A 218 -17.46 4.29 4.14
C ILE A 218 -17.78 4.75 5.58
N PRO A 219 -16.77 5.11 6.39
CA PRO A 219 -16.99 5.64 7.73
C PRO A 219 -17.78 6.96 7.65
N GLY A 220 -18.68 7.18 8.61
CA GLY A 220 -19.48 8.41 8.68
C GLY A 220 -20.74 8.43 7.81
N ALA A 221 -21.02 7.39 7.02
CA ALA A 221 -22.32 7.23 6.39
C ALA A 221 -23.41 7.01 7.47
N LEU A 222 -24.34 7.96 7.58
CA LEU A 222 -25.44 7.91 8.55
C LEU A 222 -26.51 6.93 8.08
N ASP A 223 -27.03 6.10 9.00
CA ASP A 223 -28.21 5.26 8.70
C ASP A 223 -29.45 6.17 8.64
N PRO A 224 -30.16 6.23 7.50
CA PRO A 224 -31.33 7.08 7.36
C PRO A 224 -32.47 6.73 8.33
N ASN A 225 -32.52 5.51 8.87
CA ASN A 225 -33.52 5.12 9.86
C ASN A 225 -33.22 5.68 11.26
N GLU A 226 -31.97 6.09 11.52
CA GLU A 226 -31.53 6.74 12.75
C GLU A 226 -31.59 8.27 12.66
N LEU A 227 -31.90 8.81 11.46
CA LEU A 227 -32.13 10.22 11.21
C LEU A 227 -33.63 10.52 11.34
N GLY A 228 -34.01 11.06 12.51
CA GLY A 228 -35.39 11.51 12.80
C GLY A 228 -35.82 12.74 12.01
#